data_AF-A0ABD0P1D8-F1
#
_entry.id   AF-A0ABD0P1D8-F1
#
_cell.length_a   1.000
_cell.length_b   1.000
_cell.length_c   1.000
_cell.angle_alpha   90.00
_cell.angle_beta   90.00
_cell.angle_gamma   90.00
#
_symmetry.space_group_name_H-M   'P 1'
#
loop_
_entity.id
_entity.type
_entity.pdbx_description
1 polymer ?
#
loop_
_entity_poly.entity_id
_entity_poly.type
_entity_poly.pdbx_seq_one_letter_code
_entity_poly.pdbx_strand_id
1 'polypeptide(L)' 'VKINTGVAAPDRMAPGYLNHLDLGEAVATLIERRNTSHTVFPVSSPADLKTVILEGHL' A
#
# COMPACT_ATOMS: atom_id res chain seq x y z
N VAL A 1 -11.41 -5.28 9.83
CA VAL A 1 -10.64 -4.25 10.56
C VAL A 1 -10.83 -2.93 9.82
N LYS A 2 -11.20 -1.84 10.48
CA LYS A 2 -11.29 -0.50 9.86
C LYS A 2 -9.99 0.25 10.16
N ILE A 3 -9.30 0.72 9.13
CA ILE A 3 -8.05 1.46 9.25
C ILE A 3 -8.24 2.82 8.59
N ASN A 4 -7.98 3.89 9.33
CA ASN A 4 -8.02 5.24 8.79
C ASN A 4 -6.64 5.59 8.23
N THR A 5 -6.58 5.96 6.95
CA THR A 5 -5.34 6.27 6.22
C THR A 5 -5.43 7.63 5.57
N GLY A 6 -4.28 8.29 5.40
CA GLY A 6 -4.23 9.62 4.80
C GLY A 6 -2.98 9.87 3.96
N VAL A 7 -3.10 10.79 3.01
CA VAL A 7 -1.99 11.34 2.22
C VAL A 7 -1.74 12.75 2.72
N ALA A 8 -0.82 12.88 3.67
CA ALA A 8 -0.37 14.15 4.22
C ALA A 8 1.09 13.99 4.64
N ALA A 9 1.82 15.10 4.71
CA ALA A 9 3.13 15.09 5.37
C ALA A 9 2.96 14.65 6.84
N PRO A 10 3.96 13.97 7.46
CA PRO A 10 3.82 13.40 8.79
C PRO A 10 3.36 14.41 9.87
N ASP A 11 3.79 15.67 9.73
CA ASP A 11 3.42 16.80 10.60
C ASP A 11 1.96 17.28 10.44
N ARG A 12 1.29 16.87 9.36
CA ARG A 12 -0.09 17.28 9.00
C ARG A 12 -1.09 16.13 9.14
N MET A 13 -0.66 14.98 9.63
CA MET A 13 -1.53 13.83 9.81
C MET A 13 -2.38 13.99 11.08
N ALA A 14 -3.69 13.83 10.95
CA ALA A 14 -4.59 13.89 12.11
C ALA A 14 -4.33 12.70 13.06
N PRO A 15 -4.50 12.87 14.39
CA PRO A 15 -4.37 11.77 15.33
C PRO A 15 -5.25 10.57 14.95
N GLY A 16 -4.66 9.37 14.96
CA GLY A 16 -5.36 8.13 14.62
C GLY A 16 -5.43 7.81 13.12
N TYR A 17 -4.81 8.61 12.26
CA TYR A 17 -4.56 8.27 10.86
C TYR A 17 -3.15 7.69 10.71
N LEU A 18 -3.04 6.63 9.90
CA LEU A 18 -1.76 6.06 9.50
C LEU A 18 -1.27 6.69 8.19
N ASN A 19 0.05 6.81 8.09
CA ASN A 19 0.70 7.09 6.82
C ASN A 19 0.44 5.93 5.86
N HIS A 20 -0.04 6.25 4.67
CA HIS A 20 -0.35 5.27 3.63
C HIS A 20 0.90 4.45 3.21
N LEU A 21 2.10 5.03 3.27
CA LEU A 21 3.35 4.32 3.00
C LEU A 21 3.61 3.25 4.06
N ASP A 22 3.73 3.65 5.33
CA ASP A 22 4.01 2.74 6.44
C ASP A 22 2.96 1.62 6.56
N LEU A 23 1.68 1.95 6.30
CA LEU A 23 0.63 0.93 6.25
C LEU A 23 0.85 -0.05 5.10
N GLY A 24 1.17 0.43 3.90
CA GLY A 24 1.44 -0.40 2.74
C GLY A 24 2.59 -1.38 3.02
N GLU A 25 3.68 -0.90 3.61
CA GLU A 25 4.84 -1.72 3.98
C GLU A 25 4.50 -2.78 5.03
N ALA A 26 3.74 -2.41 6.07
CA ALA A 26 3.32 -3.33 7.12
C ALA A 26 2.41 -4.44 6.57
N VAL A 27 1.49 -4.10 5.66
CA VAL A 27 0.60 -5.06 5.01
C VAL A 27 1.38 -5.99 4.08
N ALA A 28 2.27 -5.45 3.24
CA ALA A 28 3.13 -6.24 2.35
C ALA A 28 3.97 -7.26 3.15
N THR A 29 4.64 -6.80 4.21
CA THR A 29 5.45 -7.64 5.09
C THR A 29 4.62 -8.74 5.76
N LEU A 30 3.38 -8.44 6.18
CA LEU A 30 2.50 -9.43 6.79
C LEU A 30 2.07 -10.51 5.78
N ILE A 31 1.74 -10.10 4.55
CA ILE A 31 1.36 -11.02 3.48
C ILE A 31 2.55 -11.91 3.09
N GLU A 32 3.74 -11.32 2.94
CA GLU A 32 4.99 -12.04 2.68
C GLU A 32 5.27 -13.16 3.67
N ARG A 33 5.07 -12.88 4.96
CA ARG A 33 5.30 -13.88 6.03
C ARG A 33 4.27 -15.00 6.05
N ARG A 34 3.06 -14.77 5.53
CA ARG A 34 1.91 -15.68 5.73
C ARG A 34 1.59 -16.53 4.51
N ASN A 35 1.99 -16.12 3.32
CA ASN A 35 1.72 -16.87 2.09
C ASN A 35 2.80 -16.62 1.04
N THR A 36 3.47 -17.67 0.55
CA THR A 36 4.54 -17.54 -0.46
C THR A 36 4.01 -17.30 -1.88
N SER A 37 2.70 -17.37 -2.11
CA SER A 37 2.10 -17.25 -3.44
C SER A 37 1.59 -15.84 -3.80
N HIS A 38 1.89 -14.82 -2.99
CA HIS A 38 1.50 -13.45 -3.31
C HIS A 38 2.52 -12.82 -4.27
N THR A 39 2.03 -11.99 -5.20
CA THR A 39 2.86 -11.28 -6.16
C THR A 39 2.86 -9.80 -5.80
N VAL A 40 4.02 -9.25 -5.46
CA VAL A 40 4.20 -7.82 -5.23
C VAL A 40 4.55 -7.15 -6.56
N PHE A 41 3.77 -6.15 -6.96
CA PHE A 41 4.05 -5.34 -8.14
C PHE A 41 4.66 -4.00 -7.69
N PRO A 42 5.94 -3.72 -8.02
CA PRO A 42 6.54 -2.43 -7.72
C PRO A 42 5.90 -1.36 -8.59
N VAL A 43 5.21 -0.40 -7.97
CA VAL A 43 4.59 0.74 -8.62
C VAL A 43 5.33 2.00 -8.17
N SER A 44 6.11 2.59 -9.08
CA SER A 44 6.91 3.78 -8.79
C SER A 44 6.36 5.05 -9.45
N SER A 45 5.42 4.88 -10.39
CA SER A 45 4.76 5.96 -11.12
C SER A 45 3.25 5.70 -11.29
N PRO A 46 2.46 6.75 -11.53
CA PRO A 46 1.05 6.59 -11.90
C PRO A 46 0.84 5.75 -13.17
N ALA A 47 1.81 5.75 -14.09
CA ALA A 47 1.76 4.94 -15.30
C ALA A 47 1.92 3.45 -14.97
N ASP A 48 2.87 3.11 -14.09
CA ASP A 48 3.07 1.73 -13.61
C ASP A 48 1.79 1.19 -12.97
N LEU A 49 1.14 2.01 -12.14
CA LEU A 49 -0.13 1.64 -11.50
C LEU A 49 -1.21 1.34 -12.54
N LYS A 50 -1.32 2.18 -13.56
CA LYS A 50 -2.29 1.99 -14.64
C LYS A 50 -2.05 0.68 -15.39
N THR A 51 -0.78 0.34 -15.64
CA THR A 51 -0.40 -0.92 -16.29
C THR A 51 -0.82 -2.13 -15.45
N VAL A 52 -0.48 -2.14 -14.15
CA VAL A 52 -0.85 -3.23 -13.23
C VAL A 52 -2.38 -3.43 -13.18
N ILE A 53 -3.16 -2.34 -13.19
CA ILE A 53 -4.63 -2.41 -13.25
C ILE A 53 -5.11 -3.00 -14.58
N LEU A 54 -4.58 -2.53 -15.72
CA LEU A 54 -5.00 -2.97 -17.05
C LEU A 54 -4.66 -4.45 -17.32
N GLU A 55 -3.57 -4.94 -16.74
CA GLU A 55 -3.14 -6.34 -16.83
C GLU A 55 -3.93 -7.28 -15.91
N GLY A 56 -4.87 -6.75 -15.11
CA GLY A 56 -5.75 -7.55 -14.25
C GLY A 56 -5.06 -8.12 -13.01
N HIS A 57 -4.02 -7.44 -12.53
CA HIS A 57 -3.25 -7.84 -11.35
C HIS A 57 -3.78 -7.25 -10.04
N LEU A 58 -4.89 -6.51 -10.07
CA LEU A 58 -5.59 -5.88 -8.94
C LEU A 58 -7.04 -6.34 -8.84
#